data_AF-A0A7W0JUE6-F1
#
_entry.id   AF-A0A7W0JUE6-F1
#
_cell.length_a   1.000
_cell.length_b   1.000
_cell.length_c   1.000
_cell.angle_alpha   90.00
_cell.angle_beta   90.00
_cell.angle_gamma   90.00
#
_symmetry.space_group_name_H-M   'P 1'
#
loop_
_entity.id
_entity.type
_entity.pdbx_description
1 polymer ?
#
loop_
_entity_poly.entity_id
_entity_poly.type
_entity_poly.pdbx_seq_one_letter_code
_entity_poly.pdbx_strand_id
1 'polypeptide(L)'
;FYSTTQTPFQSGRAFSASFNYSLSRSRPDPNRPAPAETQSLGLNTSFSPTPFWSLSWSTQYNITGGEFESHVVRLERDLHEWRAGFNFVKNANGNFAFYFSIYLTDLPDLKFDYDQTTFEQ
;
A
#
# COMPACT_ATOMS: atom_id res chain seq x y z
N PHE A 1 -14.35 14.81 33.74
CA PHE A 1 -14.91 13.60 33.10
C PHE A 1 -13.83 13.00 32.23
N TYR A 2 -13.23 11.88 32.63
CA TYR A 2 -12.23 11.20 31.82
C TYR A 2 -12.96 10.53 30.65
N SER A 3 -12.81 11.07 29.44
CA SER A 3 -13.20 10.37 28.23
C SER A 3 -12.23 9.21 28.05
N THR A 4 -12.66 8.03 28.49
CA THR A 4 -12.04 6.77 28.09
C THR A 4 -12.13 6.74 26.57
N THR A 5 -11.04 7.04 25.89
CA THR A 5 -10.87 6.72 24.47
C THR A 5 -10.94 5.20 24.39
N GLN A 6 -12.15 4.68 24.22
CA GLN A 6 -12.38 3.32 23.76
C GLN A 6 -11.72 3.27 22.38
N THR A 7 -10.46 2.87 22.34
CA THR A 7 -9.92 2.26 21.15
C THR A 7 -10.76 0.99 20.97
N PRO A 8 -11.55 0.86 19.89
CA PRO A 8 -12.16 -0.42 19.62
C PRO A 8 -11.00 -1.36 19.33
N PHE A 9 -10.63 -2.20 20.31
CA PHE A 9 -9.92 -3.43 20.03
C PHE A 9 -10.90 -4.32 19.28
N GLN A 10 -11.06 -4.03 17.99
CA GLN A 10 -11.88 -4.80 17.10
C GLN A 10 -11.16 -6.12 16.84
N SER A 11 -11.80 -7.18 17.31
CA SER A 11 -11.61 -8.57 16.92
C SER A 11 -11.05 -8.71 15.50
N GLY A 12 -9.82 -9.23 15.39
CA GLY A 12 -9.20 -9.68 14.14
C GLY A 12 -8.49 -8.60 13.34
N ARG A 13 -7.18 -8.43 13.58
CA ARG A 13 -6.27 -7.92 12.54
C ARG A 13 -6.35 -8.91 11.38
N ALA A 14 -7.21 -8.63 10.40
CA ALA A 14 -7.50 -9.57 9.34
C ALA A 14 -6.26 -9.70 8.45
N PHE A 15 -5.64 -10.88 8.48
CA PHE A 15 -4.74 -11.30 7.43
C PHE A 15 -5.59 -11.56 6.18
N SER A 16 -5.25 -10.90 5.07
CA SER A 16 -5.80 -11.21 3.77
C SER A 16 -4.66 -11.58 2.83
N ALA A 17 -4.85 -12.66 2.08
CA ALA A 17 -3.97 -13.04 1.00
C ALA A 17 -4.83 -13.52 -0.17
N SER A 18 -4.50 -13.04 -1.35
CA SER A 18 -5.15 -13.42 -2.59
C SER A 18 -4.09 -13.64 -3.66
N PHE A 19 -4.34 -14.60 -4.53
CA PHE A 19 -3.50 -14.82 -5.70
C PHE A 19 -4.39 -14.87 -6.94
N ASN A 20 -3.86 -14.40 -8.05
CA ASN A 20 -4.52 -14.45 -9.35
C ASN A 20 -3.58 -15.12 -10.35
N TYR A 21 -4.02 -16.22 -10.95
CA TYR A 21 -3.32 -16.87 -12.05
C TYR A 21 -4.05 -16.58 -13.35
N SER A 22 -3.31 -16.18 -14.38
CA SER A 22 -3.86 -15.97 -15.72
C SER A 22 -3.01 -16.68 -16.77
N LEU A 23 -3.71 -17.23 -17.75
CA LEU A 23 -3.14 -18.00 -18.85
C LEU A 23 -3.80 -17.54 -20.15
N SER A 24 -3.01 -17.03 -21.08
CA SER A 24 -3.47 -16.63 -22.41
C SER A 24 -2.88 -17.54 -23.47
N ARG A 25 -3.76 -18.12 -24.29
CA ARG A 25 -3.42 -19.00 -25.39
C ARG A 25 -4.08 -18.49 -26.66
N SER A 26 -3.29 -18.32 -27.72
CA SER A 26 -3.84 -18.05 -29.04
C SER A 26 -4.06 -19.35 -29.80
N ARG A 27 -5.09 -19.39 -30.64
CA ARG A 27 -5.27 -20.49 -31.58
C ARG A 27 -4.16 -20.42 -32.64
N PRO A 28 -3.49 -21.55 -32.98
CA PRO A 28 -2.56 -21.59 -34.09
C PRO A 28 -3.30 -21.28 -35.40
N ASP A 29 -2.82 -20.30 -36.15
CA ASP A 29 -3.25 -20.01 -37.51
C ASP A 29 -2.20 -20.59 -38.46
N PRO A 30 -2.56 -21.47 -39.42
CA PRO A 30 -1.61 -22.04 -40.36
C PRO A 30 -0.75 -21.01 -41.12
N ASN A 31 -1.25 -19.78 -41.28
CA ASN A 31 -0.58 -18.70 -42.01
C ASN A 31 0.19 -17.71 -41.12
N ARG A 32 0.23 -17.92 -39.79
CA ARG A 32 0.96 -17.03 -38.86
C ARG A 32 1.67 -17.83 -37.78
N PRO A 33 2.87 -17.41 -37.35
CA PRO A 33 3.49 -17.97 -36.15
C PRO A 33 2.52 -17.88 -34.98
N ALA A 34 2.33 -18.99 -34.26
CA ALA A 34 1.50 -18.99 -33.06
C ALA A 34 2.09 -18.02 -32.03
N PRO A 35 1.31 -17.07 -31.48
CA PRO A 35 1.75 -16.25 -30.36
C PRO A 35 2.21 -17.11 -29.19
N ALA A 36 3.25 -16.67 -28.48
CA ALA A 36 3.73 -17.36 -27.29
C ALA A 36 2.62 -17.43 -26.23
N GLU A 37 2.50 -18.58 -25.57
CA GLU A 37 1.64 -18.75 -24.41
C GLU A 37 2.14 -17.85 -23.27
N THR A 38 1.27 -16.98 -22.76
CA THR A 38 1.62 -16.10 -21.64
C THR A 38 0.94 -16.56 -20.36
N GLN A 39 1.75 -16.72 -19.31
CA GLN A 39 1.32 -17.12 -17.98
C GLN A 39 1.79 -16.09 -16.97
N SER A 40 0.90 -15.67 -16.09
CA SER A 40 1.23 -14.72 -15.04
C SER A 40 0.55 -15.05 -13.71
N LEU A 41 1.22 -14.71 -12.62
CA LEU A 41 0.77 -14.91 -11.25
C LEU A 41 0.90 -13.61 -10.48
N GLY A 42 -0.22 -13.06 -10.03
CA GLY A 42 -0.25 -11.97 -9.06
C GLY A 42 -0.49 -12.49 -7.66
N LEU A 43 0.12 -11.84 -6.68
CA LEU A 43 -0.08 -12.10 -5.26
C LEU A 43 -0.30 -10.77 -4.54
N ASN A 44 -1.33 -10.70 -3.70
CA ASN A 44 -1.64 -9.55 -2.87
C ASN A 44 -1.89 -10.02 -1.44
N THR A 45 -1.14 -9.46 -0.49
CA THR A 45 -1.20 -9.80 0.93
C THR A 45 -1.30 -8.51 1.75
N SER A 46 -2.17 -8.49 2.74
CA SER A 46 -2.22 -7.42 3.74
C SER A 46 -2.47 -7.99 5.13
N PHE A 47 -1.74 -7.47 6.12
CA PHE A 47 -1.92 -7.85 7.51
C PHE A 47 -1.27 -6.83 8.44
N SER A 48 -1.53 -6.98 9.73
CA SER A 48 -0.92 -6.15 10.77
C SER A 48 -0.05 -7.02 11.67
N PRO A 49 1.29 -7.02 11.51
CA PRO A 49 2.20 -7.90 12.25
C PRO A 49 2.07 -7.77 13.77
N THR A 50 1.95 -6.53 14.26
CA THR A 50 1.81 -6.18 15.68
C THR A 50 0.91 -4.93 15.80
N PRO A 51 0.45 -4.56 17.02
CA PRO A 51 -0.26 -3.32 17.26
C PRO A 51 0.37 -2.10 16.60
N PHE A 52 -0.46 -1.24 16.01
CA PHE A 52 -0.04 -0.01 15.32
C PHE A 52 0.77 -0.21 14.03
N TRP A 53 0.91 -1.44 13.54
CA TRP A 53 1.54 -1.71 12.24
C TRP A 53 0.52 -2.15 11.18
N SER A 54 0.76 -1.73 9.94
CA SER A 54 0.04 -2.18 8.74
C SER A 54 1.04 -2.52 7.65
N LEU A 55 0.96 -3.73 7.11
CA LEU A 55 1.76 -4.16 5.97
C LEU A 55 0.84 -4.50 4.80
N SER A 56 1.20 -4.03 3.61
CA SER A 56 0.64 -4.50 2.35
C SER A 56 1.77 -4.87 1.39
N TRP A 57 1.62 -6.00 0.71
CA TRP A 57 2.56 -6.48 -0.28
C TRP A 57 1.81 -6.97 -1.51
N SER A 58 2.19 -6.45 -2.68
CA SER A 58 1.71 -6.89 -3.99
C SER A 58 2.90 -7.25 -4.87
N THR A 59 2.81 -8.36 -5.60
CA THR A 59 3.81 -8.75 -6.60
C THR A 59 3.14 -9.37 -7.82
N GLN A 60 3.75 -9.17 -8.98
CA GLN A 60 3.35 -9.77 -10.24
C GLN A 60 4.54 -10.54 -10.81
N TYR A 61 4.32 -11.81 -11.12
CA TYR A 61 5.32 -12.72 -11.67
C TYR A 61 4.88 -13.21 -13.05
N ASN A 62 5.77 -13.10 -14.03
CA ASN A 62 5.61 -13.66 -15.35
C ASN A 62 6.19 -15.08 -15.35
N ILE A 63 5.31 -16.08 -15.41
CA ILE A 63 5.73 -17.49 -15.40
C ILE A 63 6.39 -17.87 -16.73
N THR A 64 5.89 -17.34 -17.85
CA THR A 64 6.48 -17.61 -19.17
C THR A 64 7.89 -17.03 -19.29
N GLY A 65 8.09 -15.80 -18.79
CA GLY A 65 9.39 -15.10 -18.79
C GLY A 65 10.31 -15.48 -17.62
N GLY A 66 9.78 -16.13 -16.58
CA GLY A 66 10.55 -16.50 -15.39
C GLY A 66 10.99 -15.30 -14.54
N GLU A 67 10.28 -14.18 -14.62
CA GLU A 67 10.70 -12.92 -14.01
C GLU A 67 9.59 -12.24 -13.21
N PHE A 68 10.00 -11.50 -12.18
CA PHE A 68 9.07 -10.64 -11.46
C PHE A 68 8.91 -9.31 -12.18
N GLU A 69 7.69 -9.05 -12.63
CA GLU A 69 7.30 -7.81 -13.29
C GLU A 69 7.21 -6.68 -12.26
N SER A 70 6.49 -6.85 -11.15
CA SER A 70 6.34 -5.76 -10.18
C SER A 70 6.40 -6.22 -8.74
N HIS A 71 6.82 -5.30 -7.86
CA HIS A 71 6.79 -5.48 -6.42
C HIS A 71 6.42 -4.17 -5.74
N VAL A 72 5.41 -4.19 -4.89
CA VAL A 72 4.99 -3.06 -4.08
C VAL A 72 4.90 -3.52 -2.64
N VAL A 73 5.70 -2.93 -1.76
CA VAL A 73 5.65 -3.16 -0.33
C VAL A 73 5.38 -1.84 0.36
N ARG A 74 4.34 -1.80 1.19
CA ARG A 74 4.04 -0.65 2.05
C ARG A 74 3.96 -1.11 3.50
N LEU A 75 4.71 -0.44 4.35
CA LEU A 75 4.73 -0.68 5.78
C LEU A 75 4.48 0.64 6.50
N GLU A 76 3.43 0.69 7.29
CA GLU A 76 3.05 1.85 8.07
C GLU A 76 3.09 1.52 9.56
N ARG A 77 3.57 2.47 10.35
CA ARG A 77 3.55 2.42 11.81
C ARG A 77 2.93 3.69 12.37
N ASP A 78 1.93 3.50 13.22
CA ASP A 78 1.35 4.55 14.05
C ASP A 78 2.19 4.70 15.34
N LEU A 79 2.62 5.93 15.62
CA LEU A 79 3.45 6.33 16.74
C LEU A 79 2.74 7.39 17.60
N HIS A 80 1.39 7.35 17.65
CA HIS A 80 0.51 8.30 18.34
C HIS A 80 0.34 9.62 17.60
N GLU A 81 1.20 10.60 17.84
CA GLU A 81 1.18 11.89 17.14
C GLU A 81 1.92 11.85 15.80
N TRP A 82 2.66 10.77 15.56
CA TRP A 82 3.49 10.61 14.39
C TRP A 82 3.05 9.37 13.61
N ARG A 83 3.17 9.44 12.29
CA ARG A 83 3.07 8.27 11.44
C ARG A 83 4.32 8.12 10.61
N ALA A 84 4.87 6.91 10.64
CA ALA A 84 5.98 6.51 9.80
C ALA A 84 5.48 5.60 8.68
N GLY A 85 5.88 5.89 7.44
CA GLY A 85 5.51 5.13 6.26
C GLY A 85 6.76 4.77 5.45
N PHE A 86 6.96 3.49 5.21
CA PHE A 86 7.92 2.96 4.26
C PHE A 86 7.19 2.45 3.01
N ASN A 87 7.68 2.84 1.85
CA ASN A 87 7.18 2.37 0.57
C ASN A 87 8.35 1.90 -0.29
N PHE A 88 8.21 0.71 -0.87
CA PHE A 88 9.09 0.18 -1.89
C PHE A 88 8.25 -0.17 -3.11
N VAL A 89 8.66 0.30 -4.28
CA VAL A 89 8.01 0.04 -5.56
C VAL A 89 9.06 -0.34 -6.57
N LYS A 90 8.89 -1.49 -7.23
CA LYS A 90 9.62 -1.92 -8.42
C LYS A 90 8.61 -2.18 -9.53
N ASN A 91 8.81 -1.55 -10.68
CA ASN A 91 7.94 -1.68 -11.85
C ASN A 91 8.51 -2.69 -12.86
N ALA A 92 7.67 -3.12 -13.82
CA ALA A 92 8.03 -4.08 -14.89
C ALA A 92 9.24 -3.66 -15.71
N ASN A 93 9.43 -2.35 -15.88
CA ASN A 93 10.55 -1.80 -16.62
C ASN A 93 11.88 -1.80 -15.83
N GLY A 94 11.92 -2.43 -14.64
CA GLY A 94 13.10 -2.53 -13.79
C GLY A 94 13.36 -1.32 -12.89
N ASN A 95 12.70 -0.18 -13.14
CA ASN A 95 12.79 1.00 -12.27
C ASN A 95 12.26 0.66 -10.87
N PHE A 96 13.01 1.06 -9.85
CA PHE A 96 12.60 0.93 -8.47
C PHE A 96 12.82 2.22 -7.69
N ALA A 97 11.99 2.44 -6.69
CA ALA A 97 12.13 3.51 -5.73
C ALA A 97 11.77 2.98 -4.35
N PHE A 98 12.42 3.52 -3.34
CA PHE A 98 11.93 3.42 -1.98
C PHE A 98 11.95 4.80 -1.36
N TYR A 99 11.03 5.02 -0.43
CA TYR A 99 11.02 6.23 0.36
C TYR A 99 10.48 5.92 1.75
N PHE A 100 10.98 6.72 2.68
CA PHE A 100 10.56 6.71 4.06
C PHE A 100 10.06 8.10 4.39
N SER A 101 8.88 8.14 5.00
CA SER A 101 8.19 9.38 5.37
C SER A 101 7.80 9.31 6.82
N ILE A 102 8.01 10.42 7.53
CA ILE A 102 7.51 10.63 8.89
C ILE A 102 6.71 11.92 8.85
N TYR A 103 5.48 11.90 9.34
CA TYR A 103 4.64 13.09 9.46
C TYR A 103 3.94 13.13 10.80
N LEU A 104 3.76 14.34 11.31
CA LEU A 104 2.95 14.62 12.49
C LEU A 104 1.46 14.57 12.08
N THR A 105 0.69 13.72 12.73
CA THR A 105 -0.75 13.55 12.49
C THR A 105 -1.61 14.46 13.36
N ASP A 106 -1.03 15.03 14.43
CA ASP A 106 -1.74 15.93 15.35
C ASP A 106 -1.25 17.37 15.15
N LEU A 107 -2.07 18.20 14.51
CA LEU A 107 -1.93 19.65 14.50
C LEU A 107 -3.27 20.27 14.93
N PRO A 108 -3.61 20.23 16.23
CA PRO A 108 -4.82 20.86 16.73
C PRO A 108 -4.69 22.39 16.90
N ASP A 109 -3.49 22.98 16.74
CA ASP A 109 -3.18 24.30 17.33
C ASP A 109 -2.74 25.43 16.38
N LEU A 110 -2.95 25.32 15.06
CA LEU A 110 -2.83 26.48 14.15
C LEU A 110 -4.20 27.08 13.81
N LYS A 111 -4.96 27.44 14.84
CA LYS A 111 -6.05 28.42 14.76
C LYS A 111 -5.88 29.44 15.88
N PHE A 112 -4.98 30.40 15.65
CA PHE A 112 -4.99 31.64 16.41
C PHE A 112 -5.78 32.67 15.60
N ASP A 113 -7.11 32.61 15.69
CA ASP A 113 -7.98 33.65 15.16
C ASP A 113 -7.87 34.85 16.12
N TYR A 114 -6.89 35.73 15.89
CA TYR A 114 -6.79 37.01 16.59
C TYR A 114 -7.70 38.04 15.89
N ASP A 115 -8.98 38.04 16.24
CA ASP A 115 -9.91 39.09 15.85
C ASP A 115 -9.70 40.33 16.71
N GLN A 116 -8.76 41.20 16.30
CA GLN A 116 -8.69 42.56 16.81
C GLN A 116 -9.62 43.45 15.99
N THR A 117 -10.91 43.47 16.34
CA THR A 117 -11.78 44.59 15.97
C THR A 117 -11.39 45.81 16.79
N THR A 118 -10.57 46.68 16.21
CA THR A 118 -10.36 48.04 16.70
C THR A 118 -11.70 48.79 16.59
N PHE A 119 -12.26 49.20 17.73
CA PHE A 119 -13.29 50.22 17.77
C PHE A 119 -12.59 51.58 17.66
N GLU A 120 -12.77 52.29 16.54
CA GLU A 120 -12.52 53.72 16.49
C GLU A 120 -13.82 54.45 16.85
N GLN A 121 -13.72 55.37 17.81
CA GLN A 121 -14.79 56.21 18.36
C GLN A 121 -14.88 57.54 17.60
#